data_AF-A0A934Q8Q5-F1
#
_entry.id   AF-A0A934Q8Q5-F1
#
_cell.length_a   1.000
_cell.length_b   1.000
_cell.length_c   1.000
_cell.angle_alpha   90.00
_cell.angle_beta   90.00
_cell.angle_gamma   90.00
#
_symmetry.space_group_name_H-M   'P 1'
#
loop_
_entity.id
_entity.type
_entity.pdbx_description
1 polymer ?
#
loop_
_entity_poly.entity_id
_entity_poly.type
_entity_poly.pdbx_seq_one_letter_code
_entity_poly.pdbx_strand_id
1 'polypeptide(L)'
;MSGRDPETWFGGAPRVLFVHAHPDDETIATGGTLAALAAAGREPLLVTLTRGERGEVVAGPLSALAGAHGLPVVRQNELKTALGMLGVERHAFLGAPPARVEGLPPTIYEDSGMAWGEDGRATAGDDAGEDALTRVPAVEALNDLLAAANEAGAGAVVSYDDGGGYGHPDHVHAHRLARAVAHALDLPFWAIVPSGGSAESAGPAGAEGYEAHDVEPWLDRKVAALRAHGTQLVVDGDDIVHVGGQREPVGRVEAFRLLDPAA
;
A
#
# COMPACT_ATOMS: atom_id res chain seq x y z
N MET A 1 -20.94 -10.25 -12.66
CA MET A 1 -21.26 -10.61 -11.26
C MET A 1 -20.02 -10.79 -10.41
N SER A 2 -18.84 -11.13 -10.95
CA SER A 2 -17.58 -11.31 -10.19
C SER A 2 -17.04 -10.04 -9.52
N GLY A 3 -17.18 -8.87 -10.15
CA GLY A 3 -16.61 -7.62 -9.61
C GLY A 3 -17.15 -7.16 -8.25
N ARG A 4 -18.24 -7.75 -7.74
CA ARG A 4 -18.84 -7.40 -6.44
C ARG A 4 -18.70 -8.46 -5.35
N ASP A 5 -18.18 -9.63 -5.68
CA ASP A 5 -18.10 -10.76 -4.74
C ASP A 5 -16.65 -10.94 -4.24
N PRO A 6 -16.33 -10.45 -3.03
CA PRO A 6 -14.97 -10.50 -2.50
C PRO A 6 -14.45 -11.94 -2.30
N GLU A 7 -15.34 -12.92 -2.24
CA GLU A 7 -14.98 -14.35 -2.16
C GLU A 7 -14.31 -14.86 -3.45
N THR A 8 -14.49 -14.17 -4.57
CA THR A 8 -13.93 -14.59 -5.86
C THR A 8 -12.67 -13.85 -6.27
N TRP A 9 -12.37 -12.72 -5.62
CA TRP A 9 -11.23 -11.88 -5.96
C TRP A 9 -9.89 -12.55 -5.70
N PHE A 10 -8.87 -12.12 -6.42
CA PHE A 10 -7.51 -12.64 -6.41
C PHE A 10 -7.47 -14.16 -6.60
N GLY A 11 -8.28 -14.66 -7.54
CA GLY A 11 -8.43 -16.10 -7.80
C GLY A 11 -9.04 -16.89 -6.64
N GLY A 12 -9.76 -16.23 -5.72
CA GLY A 12 -10.36 -16.87 -4.54
C GLY A 12 -9.34 -17.19 -3.44
N ALA A 13 -8.17 -16.54 -3.44
CA ALA A 13 -7.16 -16.74 -2.42
C ALA A 13 -7.74 -16.53 -1.01
N PRO A 14 -7.63 -17.52 -0.09
CA PRO A 14 -8.22 -17.41 1.25
C PRO A 14 -7.69 -16.24 2.07
N ARG A 15 -6.40 -15.90 1.88
CA ARG A 15 -5.70 -14.80 2.53
C ARG A 15 -4.82 -14.09 1.51
N VAL A 16 -4.93 -12.77 1.47
CA VAL A 16 -4.18 -11.92 0.56
C VAL A 16 -3.27 -11.01 1.38
N LEU A 17 -1.99 -11.00 1.04
CA LEU A 17 -1.00 -10.08 1.59
C LEU A 17 -1.00 -8.79 0.77
N PHE A 18 -1.27 -7.66 1.41
CA PHE A 18 -1.12 -6.33 0.83
C PHE A 18 0.17 -5.71 1.33
N VAL A 19 0.99 -5.21 0.40
CA VAL A 19 2.29 -4.60 0.71
C VAL A 19 2.29 -3.16 0.22
N HIS A 20 2.29 -2.22 1.15
CA HIS A 20 2.29 -0.78 0.91
C HIS A 20 3.50 -0.11 1.54
N ALA A 21 4.01 0.95 0.91
CA ALA A 21 5.20 1.63 1.34
C ALA A 21 4.95 2.50 2.57
N HIS A 22 3.90 3.33 2.55
CA HIS A 22 3.65 4.34 3.56
C HIS A 22 2.24 4.25 4.18
N PRO A 23 2.06 4.84 5.38
CA PRO A 23 0.73 4.98 6.00
C PRO A 23 -0.16 5.97 5.21
N ASP A 24 -1.17 5.47 4.50
CA ASP A 24 -2.19 6.14 3.67
C ASP A 24 -2.41 5.42 2.32
N ASP A 25 -1.33 4.91 1.73
CA ASP A 25 -1.32 4.16 0.48
C ASP A 25 -2.36 3.04 0.45
N GLU A 26 -2.51 2.32 1.56
CA GLU A 26 -3.44 1.19 1.67
C GLU A 26 -4.88 1.65 1.46
N THR A 27 -5.22 2.81 2.02
CA THR A 27 -6.57 3.35 1.99
C THR A 27 -6.85 4.02 0.65
N ILE A 28 -5.88 4.76 0.10
CA ILE A 28 -5.99 5.44 -1.19
C ILE A 28 -6.22 4.40 -2.30
N ALA A 29 -5.30 3.43 -2.41
CA ALA A 29 -5.26 2.51 -3.53
C ALA A 29 -6.17 1.29 -3.37
N THR A 30 -6.34 0.79 -2.14
CA THR A 30 -6.98 -0.53 -1.90
C THR A 30 -8.00 -0.54 -0.76
N GLY A 31 -8.37 0.63 -0.21
CA GLY A 31 -9.16 0.72 1.00
C GLY A 31 -10.53 0.05 0.89
N GLY A 32 -11.18 0.18 -0.27
CA GLY A 32 -12.46 -0.47 -0.53
C GLY A 32 -12.33 -1.99 -0.60
N THR A 33 -11.28 -2.49 -1.27
CA THR A 33 -10.98 -3.91 -1.40
C THR A 33 -10.66 -4.53 -0.04
N LEU A 34 -9.83 -3.85 0.75
CA LEU A 34 -9.50 -4.26 2.12
C LEU A 34 -10.75 -4.36 2.99
N ALA A 35 -11.63 -3.34 2.95
CA ALA A 35 -12.87 -3.35 3.71
C ALA A 35 -13.83 -4.46 3.27
N ALA A 36 -13.87 -4.75 1.97
CA ALA A 36 -14.70 -5.81 1.42
C ALA A 36 -14.22 -7.21 1.80
N LEU A 37 -12.91 -7.46 1.69
CA LEU A 37 -12.28 -8.71 2.12
C LEU A 37 -12.45 -8.94 3.63
N ALA A 38 -12.26 -7.89 4.44
CA ALA A 38 -12.50 -7.97 5.87
C ALA A 38 -13.96 -8.30 6.20
N ALA A 39 -14.91 -7.65 5.53
CA ALA A 39 -16.35 -7.91 5.71
C ALA A 39 -16.76 -9.34 5.26
N ALA A 40 -16.04 -9.92 4.30
CA ALA A 40 -16.22 -11.30 3.87
C ALA A 40 -15.49 -12.33 4.76
N GLY A 41 -14.77 -11.89 5.80
CA GLY A 41 -14.03 -12.80 6.69
C GLY A 41 -12.74 -13.38 6.07
N ARG A 42 -12.20 -12.74 5.03
CA ARG A 42 -10.98 -13.17 4.31
C ARG A 42 -9.67 -12.71 4.97
N GLU A 43 -9.78 -12.00 6.10
CA GLU A 43 -8.65 -11.60 6.96
C GLU A 43 -7.41 -11.09 6.22
N PRO A 44 -7.52 -10.04 5.36
CA PRO A 44 -6.37 -9.51 4.63
C PRO A 44 -5.27 -9.08 5.61
N LEU A 45 -4.01 -9.41 5.30
CA LEU A 45 -2.86 -8.91 6.03
C LEU A 45 -2.28 -7.70 5.29
N LEU A 46 -2.18 -6.57 5.97
CA LEU A 46 -1.42 -5.42 5.50
C LEU A 46 -0.02 -5.43 6.11
N VAL A 47 1.01 -5.29 5.27
CA VAL A 47 2.36 -4.91 5.68
C VAL A 47 2.65 -3.52 5.15
N THR A 48 2.92 -2.59 6.06
CA THR A 48 3.38 -1.22 5.72
C THR A 48 4.90 -1.16 5.90
N LEU A 49 5.64 -0.78 4.87
CA LEU A 49 7.10 -0.89 4.89
C LEU A 49 7.78 0.14 5.78
N THR A 50 7.25 1.36 5.82
CA THR A 50 7.84 2.50 6.56
C THR A 50 6.78 3.20 7.43
N ARG A 51 7.19 4.20 8.23
CA ARG A 51 6.26 5.00 9.06
C ARG A 51 6.02 6.39 8.48
N GLY A 52 6.54 6.66 7.29
CA GLY A 52 6.30 7.92 6.59
C GLY A 52 7.02 9.10 7.21
N GLU A 53 8.25 8.85 7.68
CA GLU A 53 9.12 9.80 8.37
C GLU A 53 9.37 11.08 7.58
N ARG A 54 9.30 11.00 6.24
CA ARG A 54 9.58 12.11 5.33
C ARG A 54 8.32 12.68 4.68
N GLY A 55 7.14 12.30 5.17
CA GLY A 55 5.86 12.83 4.71
C GLY A 55 5.76 14.34 4.91
N GLU A 56 5.10 15.00 3.96
CA GLU A 56 4.65 16.38 4.14
C GLU A 56 3.36 16.42 4.97
N VAL A 57 2.88 17.62 5.32
CA VAL A 57 1.64 17.78 6.11
C VAL A 57 0.72 18.78 5.44
N VAL A 58 -0.54 18.41 5.23
CA VAL A 58 -1.57 19.30 4.69
C VAL A 58 -1.72 20.57 5.53
N ALA A 59 -2.09 21.67 4.89
CA ALA A 59 -2.43 22.90 5.60
C ALA A 59 -3.67 22.68 6.48
N GLY A 60 -3.59 23.04 7.77
CA GLY A 60 -4.69 22.83 8.72
C GLY A 60 -4.25 22.75 10.18
N PRO A 61 -5.09 22.17 11.05
CA PRO A 61 -4.82 22.08 12.49
C PRO A 61 -3.53 21.32 12.85
N LEU A 62 -3.05 20.46 11.95
CA LEU A 62 -1.87 19.61 12.15
C LEU A 62 -0.59 20.18 11.52
N SER A 63 -0.63 21.36 10.89
CA SER A 63 0.54 21.90 10.16
C SER A 63 1.81 22.09 11.02
N ALA A 64 1.67 22.18 12.34
CA ALA A 64 2.82 22.22 13.25
C ALA A 64 3.65 20.92 13.27
N LEU A 65 3.14 19.82 12.71
CA LEU A 65 3.84 18.55 12.56
C LEU A 65 4.77 18.50 11.33
N ALA A 66 4.69 19.48 10.42
CA ALA A 66 5.55 19.53 9.24
C ALA A 66 7.03 19.59 9.66
N GLY A 67 7.81 18.60 9.21
CA GLY A 67 9.23 18.45 9.57
C GLY A 67 9.49 18.12 11.05
N ALA A 68 8.47 17.79 11.83
CA ALA A 68 8.62 17.45 13.24
C ALA A 68 8.96 15.96 13.41
N HIS A 69 9.87 15.64 14.33
CA HIS A 69 10.20 14.26 14.71
C HIS A 69 8.99 13.44 15.22
N GLY A 70 7.89 14.09 15.59
CA GLY A 70 6.66 13.44 16.06
C GLY A 70 5.74 12.92 14.94
N LEU A 71 5.97 13.30 13.67
CA LEU A 71 5.09 12.90 12.56
C LEU A 71 4.91 11.38 12.43
N PRO A 72 5.96 10.52 12.52
CA PRO A 72 5.79 9.07 12.38
C PRO A 72 4.85 8.47 13.42
N VAL A 73 4.85 9.01 14.64
CA VAL A 73 3.95 8.55 15.71
C VAL A 73 2.51 8.92 15.40
N VAL A 74 2.28 10.11 14.82
CA VAL A 74 0.95 10.53 14.38
C VAL A 74 0.48 9.64 13.23
N ARG A 75 1.28 9.47 12.17
CA ARG A 75 0.93 8.63 11.01
C ARG A 75 0.66 7.17 11.37
N GLN A 76 1.38 6.61 12.34
CA GLN A 76 1.07 5.27 12.88
C GLN A 76 -0.31 5.20 13.54
N ASN A 77 -0.72 6.24 14.27
CA ASN A 77 -2.05 6.30 14.87
C ASN A 77 -3.13 6.55 13.82
N GLU A 78 -2.87 7.39 12.82
CA GLU A 78 -3.76 7.61 11.67
C GLU A 78 -4.04 6.31 10.93
N LEU A 79 -3.00 5.55 10.60
CA LEU A 79 -3.13 4.22 10.00
C LEU A 79 -3.91 3.27 10.89
N LYS A 80 -3.58 3.18 12.19
CA LYS A 80 -4.34 2.33 13.11
C LYS A 80 -5.82 2.68 13.13
N THR A 81 -6.17 3.97 13.10
CA THR A 81 -7.56 4.43 13.02
C THR A 81 -8.19 4.08 11.67
N ALA A 82 -7.47 4.30 10.56
CA ALA A 82 -7.92 3.96 9.21
C ALA A 82 -8.25 2.47 9.09
N LEU A 83 -7.34 1.58 9.52
CA LEU A 83 -7.55 0.14 9.53
C LEU A 83 -8.77 -0.28 10.37
N GLY A 84 -8.99 0.38 11.50
CA GLY A 84 -10.21 0.20 12.30
C GLY A 84 -11.49 0.56 11.56
N MET A 85 -11.48 1.62 10.73
CA MET A 85 -12.63 2.01 9.90
C MET A 85 -12.86 1.02 8.74
N LEU A 86 -11.78 0.47 8.17
CA LEU A 86 -11.86 -0.55 7.13
C LEU A 86 -12.30 -1.92 7.69
N GLY A 87 -12.00 -2.19 8.96
CA GLY A 87 -12.20 -3.50 9.60
C GLY A 87 -11.01 -4.44 9.41
N VAL A 88 -9.82 -3.92 9.07
CA VAL A 88 -8.60 -4.71 8.89
C VAL A 88 -7.96 -4.92 10.26
N GLU A 89 -7.89 -6.18 10.70
CA GLU A 89 -7.34 -6.53 12.02
C GLU A 89 -5.86 -6.95 11.94
N ARG A 90 -5.43 -7.48 10.80
CA ARG A 90 -4.08 -8.01 10.61
C ARG A 90 -3.20 -6.97 9.93
N HIS A 91 -2.30 -6.40 10.71
CA HIS A 91 -1.35 -5.39 10.25
C HIS A 91 0.02 -5.60 10.90
N ALA A 92 1.08 -5.31 10.14
CA ALA A 92 2.44 -5.22 10.63
C ALA A 92 3.18 -4.07 9.96
N PHE A 93 4.09 -3.43 10.69
CA PHE A 93 5.17 -2.70 10.05
C PHE A 93 6.29 -3.66 9.69
N LEU A 94 6.91 -3.50 8.52
CA LEU A 94 8.12 -4.25 8.17
C LEU A 94 9.20 -3.99 9.23
N GLY A 95 9.93 -5.03 9.62
CA GLY A 95 10.91 -5.00 10.71
C GLY A 95 10.32 -5.25 12.09
N ALA A 96 9.00 -5.42 12.22
CA ALA A 96 8.32 -5.81 13.46
C ALA A 96 7.48 -7.08 13.27
N PRO A 97 7.33 -7.96 14.29
CA PRO A 97 6.51 -9.16 14.16
C PRO A 97 5.08 -8.86 13.70
N PRO A 98 4.48 -9.67 12.80
CA PRO A 98 5.03 -10.87 12.13
C PRO A 98 5.99 -10.59 10.96
N ALA A 99 6.15 -9.35 10.53
CA ALA A 99 7.04 -8.95 9.44
C ALA A 99 8.49 -8.74 9.90
N ARG A 100 9.01 -9.71 10.67
CA ARG A 100 10.39 -9.76 11.15
C ARG A 100 10.84 -11.20 11.25
N VAL A 101 12.02 -11.52 10.73
CA VAL A 101 12.63 -12.85 10.91
C VAL A 101 12.68 -13.23 12.39
N GLU A 102 12.22 -14.45 12.70
CA GLU A 102 12.16 -14.97 14.06
C GLU A 102 13.54 -14.91 14.74
N GLY A 103 13.55 -14.45 15.99
CA GLY A 103 14.77 -14.34 16.80
C GLY A 103 15.63 -13.10 16.53
N LEU A 104 15.33 -12.30 15.50
CA LEU A 104 15.98 -11.01 15.31
C LEU A 104 15.29 -9.90 16.13
N PRO A 105 16.05 -8.91 16.65
CA PRO A 105 15.45 -7.75 17.29
C PRO A 105 14.64 -6.93 16.27
N PRO A 106 13.59 -6.20 16.69
CA PRO A 106 12.87 -5.29 15.81
C PRO A 106 13.80 -4.27 15.15
N THR A 107 13.48 -3.89 13.92
CA THR A 107 14.17 -2.84 13.18
C THR A 107 13.16 -1.86 12.56
N ILE A 108 13.63 -0.67 12.20
CA ILE A 108 12.86 0.36 11.52
C ILE A 108 13.49 0.56 10.15
N TYR A 109 12.68 0.39 9.11
CA TYR A 109 12.99 0.85 7.76
C TYR A 109 12.34 2.21 7.58
N GLU A 110 13.14 3.25 7.40
CA GLU A 110 12.67 4.63 7.29
C GLU A 110 12.22 4.94 5.86
N ASP A 111 11.25 5.83 5.73
CA ASP A 111 10.85 6.44 4.47
C ASP A 111 12.06 7.07 3.76
N SER A 112 12.30 6.67 2.51
CA SER A 112 13.43 7.16 1.73
C SER A 112 13.26 8.62 1.29
N GLY A 113 12.03 9.11 1.29
CA GLY A 113 11.64 10.36 0.65
C GLY A 113 11.86 10.31 -0.86
N MET A 114 11.61 11.44 -1.51
CA MET A 114 11.68 11.55 -2.97
C MET A 114 12.37 12.84 -3.40
N ALA A 115 13.11 12.77 -4.50
CA ALA A 115 13.48 13.90 -5.34
C ALA A 115 13.13 13.60 -6.80
N TRP A 116 12.82 14.64 -7.58
CA TRP A 116 12.63 14.51 -9.02
C TRP A 116 13.97 14.60 -9.75
N GLY A 117 14.32 13.54 -10.47
CA GLY A 117 15.50 13.50 -11.32
C GLY A 117 15.34 14.34 -12.59
N GLU A 118 16.46 14.64 -13.26
CA GLU A 118 16.48 15.39 -14.52
C GLU A 118 15.71 14.69 -15.65
N ASP A 119 15.55 13.36 -15.58
CA ASP A 119 14.78 12.55 -16.53
C ASP A 119 13.27 12.53 -16.22
N GLY A 120 12.82 13.32 -15.24
CA GLY A 120 11.44 13.39 -14.78
C GLY A 120 11.00 12.17 -13.96
N ARG A 121 11.92 11.28 -13.60
CA ARG A 121 11.63 10.14 -12.73
C ARG A 121 11.95 10.46 -11.29
N ALA A 122 11.11 9.98 -10.40
CA ALA A 122 11.37 10.06 -8.98
C ALA A 122 12.50 9.12 -8.55
N THR A 123 13.38 9.62 -7.70
CA THR A 123 14.48 8.87 -7.08
C THR A 123 14.47 9.10 -5.56
N ALA A 124 15.19 8.27 -4.81
CA ALA A 124 15.43 8.55 -3.40
C ALA A 124 16.15 9.90 -3.24
N GLY A 125 15.82 10.66 -2.20
CA GLY A 125 16.49 11.91 -1.91
C GLY A 125 17.97 11.70 -1.55
N ASP A 126 18.83 12.65 -1.94
CA ASP A 126 20.27 12.61 -1.61
C ASP A 126 20.52 12.57 -0.09
N ASP A 127 19.57 13.11 0.68
CA ASP A 127 19.56 13.21 2.13
C ASP A 127 18.84 12.03 2.84
N ALA A 128 18.48 10.96 2.12
CA ALA A 128 17.94 9.74 2.73
C ALA A 128 18.91 9.18 3.79
N GLY A 129 18.39 8.83 4.97
CA GLY A 129 19.18 8.29 6.08
C GLY A 129 19.75 6.89 5.82
N GLU A 130 20.69 6.43 6.64
CA GLU A 130 21.27 5.07 6.51
C GLU A 130 20.22 3.96 6.68
N ASP A 131 19.18 4.22 7.48
CA ASP A 131 18.06 3.31 7.74
C ASP A 131 16.93 3.42 6.70
N ALA A 132 17.09 4.27 5.67
CA ALA A 132 16.10 4.39 4.60
C ALA A 132 15.88 3.06 3.87
N LEU A 133 14.62 2.74 3.58
CA LEU A 133 14.22 1.47 2.94
C LEU A 133 15.02 1.18 1.65
N THR A 134 15.33 2.21 0.86
CA THR A 134 16.11 2.06 -0.38
C THR A 134 17.63 1.97 -0.18
N ARG A 135 18.14 2.24 1.02
CA ARG A 135 19.58 2.20 1.36
C ARG A 135 19.99 0.96 2.15
N VAL A 136 19.10 0.40 2.95
CA VAL A 136 19.37 -0.85 3.65
C VAL A 136 19.60 -2.00 2.66
N PRO A 137 20.38 -3.04 3.01
CA PRO A 137 20.52 -4.22 2.17
C PRO A 137 19.15 -4.86 1.91
N ALA A 138 18.72 -4.90 0.64
CA ALA A 138 17.39 -5.36 0.26
C ALA A 138 17.06 -6.79 0.77
N VAL A 139 18.07 -7.64 0.97
CA VAL A 139 17.91 -8.99 1.52
C VAL A 139 17.32 -8.98 2.94
N GLU A 140 17.58 -7.94 3.73
CA GLU A 140 17.03 -7.82 5.09
C GLU A 140 15.51 -7.58 5.04
N ALA A 141 15.10 -6.54 4.30
CA ALA A 141 13.70 -6.23 4.09
C ALA A 141 12.94 -7.37 3.39
N LEU A 142 13.59 -8.04 2.43
CA LEU A 142 13.03 -9.20 1.73
C LEU A 142 12.75 -10.36 2.69
N ASN A 143 13.70 -10.70 3.56
CA ASN A 143 13.52 -11.80 4.51
C ASN A 143 12.43 -11.50 5.54
N ASP A 144 12.32 -10.25 5.98
CA ASP A 144 11.28 -9.80 6.90
C ASP A 144 9.88 -9.85 6.25
N LEU A 145 9.76 -9.47 4.98
CA LEU A 145 8.50 -9.58 4.24
C LEU A 145 8.14 -11.05 3.94
N LEU A 146 9.13 -11.89 3.63
CA LEU A 146 8.96 -13.33 3.45
C LEU A 146 8.45 -14.00 4.73
N ALA A 147 8.98 -13.60 5.89
CA ALA A 147 8.50 -14.05 7.20
C ALA A 147 7.01 -13.69 7.40
N ALA A 148 6.62 -12.45 7.09
CA ALA A 148 5.23 -12.00 7.17
C ALA A 148 4.31 -12.85 6.29
N ALA A 149 4.71 -13.08 5.03
CA ALA A 149 3.92 -13.82 4.05
C ALA A 149 3.71 -15.28 4.49
N ASN A 150 4.78 -15.93 4.98
CA ASN A 150 4.75 -17.30 5.44
C ASN A 150 3.92 -17.46 6.74
N GLU A 151 4.15 -16.61 7.75
CA GLU A 151 3.39 -16.65 9.01
C GLU A 151 1.89 -16.40 8.76
N ALA A 152 1.57 -15.56 7.79
CA ALA A 152 0.18 -15.29 7.43
C ALA A 152 -0.52 -16.40 6.66
N GLY A 153 0.22 -17.32 6.04
CA GLY A 153 -0.31 -18.26 5.07
C GLY A 153 -0.89 -17.54 3.85
N ALA A 154 -0.14 -16.58 3.30
CA ALA A 154 -0.58 -15.81 2.13
C ALA A 154 -0.82 -16.74 0.92
N GLY A 155 -1.96 -16.59 0.27
CA GLY A 155 -2.31 -17.29 -0.98
C GLY A 155 -2.21 -16.41 -2.22
N ALA A 156 -2.04 -15.10 -2.04
CA ALA A 156 -1.78 -14.11 -3.09
C ALA A 156 -1.07 -12.90 -2.48
N VAL A 157 -0.35 -12.15 -3.31
CA VAL A 157 0.33 -10.89 -2.93
C VAL A 157 -0.20 -9.76 -3.80
N VAL A 158 -0.52 -8.63 -3.19
CA VAL A 158 -0.93 -7.38 -3.83
C VAL A 158 0.08 -6.30 -3.48
N SER A 159 0.59 -5.60 -4.49
CA SER A 159 1.44 -4.42 -4.32
C SER A 159 1.44 -3.58 -5.60
N TYR A 160 2.35 -2.62 -5.72
CA TYR A 160 2.46 -1.73 -6.86
C TYR A 160 2.87 -2.47 -8.15
N ASP A 161 2.70 -1.80 -9.30
CA ASP A 161 3.38 -2.19 -10.54
C ASP A 161 4.89 -1.89 -10.48
N ASP A 162 5.62 -2.25 -11.54
CA ASP A 162 7.07 -2.07 -11.63
C ASP A 162 7.49 -0.59 -11.60
N GLY A 163 6.59 0.30 -12.02
CA GLY A 163 6.71 1.76 -11.92
C GLY A 163 6.44 2.34 -10.53
N GLY A 164 5.88 1.56 -9.58
CA GLY A 164 5.53 2.08 -8.25
C GLY A 164 4.35 3.07 -8.28
N GLY A 165 3.48 2.99 -9.28
CA GLY A 165 2.42 3.98 -9.52
C GLY A 165 2.97 5.30 -10.03
N TYR A 166 3.15 6.29 -9.16
CA TYR A 166 3.68 7.62 -9.54
C TYR A 166 5.21 7.71 -9.50
N GLY A 167 5.91 6.60 -9.26
CA GLY A 167 7.37 6.53 -9.32
C GLY A 167 8.08 6.61 -7.97
N HIS A 168 7.37 6.63 -6.83
CA HIS A 168 8.03 6.75 -5.54
C HIS A 168 9.09 5.66 -5.33
N PRO A 169 10.33 6.01 -4.92
CA PRO A 169 11.41 5.04 -4.75
C PRO A 169 11.02 3.89 -3.82
N ASP A 170 10.34 4.20 -2.71
CA ASP A 170 9.81 3.16 -1.81
C ASP A 170 8.69 2.31 -2.42
N HIS A 171 7.87 2.85 -3.33
CA HIS A 171 6.83 2.07 -4.02
C HIS A 171 7.47 1.09 -5.02
N VAL A 172 8.46 1.56 -5.78
CA VAL A 172 9.27 0.73 -6.68
C VAL A 172 10.01 -0.35 -5.87
N HIS A 173 10.53 -0.01 -4.69
CA HIS A 173 11.17 -0.98 -3.81
C HIS A 173 10.16 -1.99 -3.24
N ALA A 174 8.98 -1.53 -2.81
CA ALA A 174 7.89 -2.38 -2.35
C ALA A 174 7.45 -3.39 -3.42
N HIS A 175 7.31 -2.94 -4.68
CA HIS A 175 7.07 -3.83 -5.81
C HIS A 175 8.14 -4.92 -5.89
N ARG A 176 9.42 -4.54 -5.92
CA ARG A 176 10.54 -5.50 -6.05
C ARG A 176 10.55 -6.53 -4.92
N LEU A 177 10.37 -6.09 -3.68
CA LEU A 177 10.31 -6.98 -2.52
C LEU A 177 9.11 -7.92 -2.58
N ALA A 178 7.91 -7.37 -2.79
CA ALA A 178 6.68 -8.15 -2.84
C ALA A 178 6.67 -9.14 -4.01
N ARG A 179 7.23 -8.74 -5.15
CA ARG A 179 7.40 -9.59 -6.33
C ARG A 179 8.36 -10.75 -6.08
N ALA A 180 9.50 -10.48 -5.43
CA ALA A 180 10.46 -11.51 -5.04
C ALA A 180 9.86 -12.49 -4.03
N VAL A 181 9.07 -12.01 -3.06
CA VAL A 181 8.34 -12.87 -2.10
C VAL A 181 7.32 -13.75 -2.82
N ALA A 182 6.52 -13.16 -3.72
CA ALA A 182 5.54 -13.92 -4.50
C ALA A 182 6.22 -15.02 -5.32
N HIS A 183 7.34 -14.70 -5.99
CA HIS A 183 8.12 -15.69 -6.74
C HIS A 183 8.70 -16.79 -5.83
N ALA A 184 9.28 -16.42 -4.68
CA ALA A 184 9.89 -17.38 -3.76
C ALA A 184 8.87 -18.37 -3.15
N LEU A 185 7.61 -17.95 -3.03
CA LEU A 185 6.51 -18.75 -2.48
C LEU A 185 5.58 -19.35 -3.55
N ASP A 186 5.88 -19.16 -4.84
CA ASP A 186 5.03 -19.59 -5.96
C ASP A 186 3.57 -19.07 -5.85
N LEU A 187 3.43 -17.79 -5.46
CA LEU A 187 2.14 -17.12 -5.26
C LEU A 187 1.79 -16.20 -6.44
N PRO A 188 0.49 -16.07 -6.78
CA PRO A 188 0.05 -15.06 -7.72
C PRO A 188 0.32 -13.65 -7.18
N PHE A 189 0.93 -12.82 -8.03
CA PHE A 189 1.20 -11.41 -7.74
C PHE A 189 0.26 -10.51 -8.53
N TRP A 190 -0.49 -9.68 -7.81
CA TRP A 190 -1.44 -8.73 -8.38
C TRP A 190 -0.93 -7.30 -8.20
N ALA A 191 -0.60 -6.65 -9.31
CA ALA A 191 -0.23 -5.25 -9.33
C ALA A 191 -1.48 -4.37 -9.25
N ILE A 192 -1.44 -3.35 -8.39
CA ILE A 192 -2.44 -2.28 -8.33
C ILE A 192 -2.40 -1.50 -9.66
N VAL A 193 -3.56 -1.24 -10.24
CA VAL A 193 -3.71 -0.40 -11.42
C VAL A 193 -4.15 0.99 -10.96
N PRO A 194 -3.33 2.05 -11.13
CA PRO A 194 -3.65 3.38 -10.63
C PRO A 194 -4.94 3.98 -11.23
N SER A 195 -5.74 4.62 -10.38
CA SER A 195 -6.90 5.42 -10.79
C SER A 195 -6.47 6.53 -11.76
N GLY A 196 -7.00 6.54 -12.99
CA GLY A 196 -6.68 7.59 -13.98
C GLY A 196 -5.54 7.27 -14.95
N GLY A 197 -4.98 6.05 -14.93
CA GLY A 197 -4.16 5.56 -16.03
C GLY A 197 -4.93 5.57 -17.36
N SER A 198 -4.23 5.86 -18.47
CA SER A 198 -4.82 5.77 -19.81
C SER A 198 -5.48 4.40 -20.02
N ALA A 199 -6.55 4.31 -20.80
CA ALA A 199 -7.23 3.06 -21.13
C ALA A 199 -6.32 1.98 -21.79
N GLU A 200 -5.05 2.30 -22.06
CA GLU A 200 -4.02 1.36 -22.51
C GLU A 200 -3.36 0.59 -21.34
N SER A 201 -3.30 1.18 -20.13
CA SER A 201 -2.74 0.52 -18.94
C SER A 201 -3.76 -0.37 -18.22
N ALA A 202 -5.05 -0.22 -18.51
CA ALA A 202 -6.11 -1.16 -18.14
C ALA A 202 -6.50 -1.90 -19.42
N GLY A 203 -5.93 -3.09 -19.65
CA GLY A 203 -6.41 -3.99 -20.71
C GLY A 203 -7.94 -4.13 -20.66
N PRO A 204 -8.59 -4.51 -21.77
CA PRO A 204 -10.06 -4.50 -21.86
C PRO A 204 -10.67 -5.21 -20.66
N ALA A 205 -11.69 -4.61 -20.04
CA ALA A 205 -12.40 -5.24 -18.92
C ALA A 205 -12.80 -6.68 -19.29
N GLY A 206 -12.28 -7.66 -18.53
CA GLY A 206 -12.44 -9.09 -18.85
C GLY A 206 -11.25 -9.74 -19.57
N ALA A 207 -10.13 -9.03 -19.76
CA ALA A 207 -8.85 -9.65 -20.11
C ALA A 207 -8.41 -10.62 -19.00
N GLU A 208 -7.86 -11.78 -19.38
CA GLU A 208 -7.28 -12.72 -18.42
C GLU A 208 -6.25 -12.00 -17.53
N GLY A 209 -6.33 -12.22 -16.23
CA GLY A 209 -5.44 -11.56 -15.27
C GLY A 209 -5.75 -10.08 -14.99
N TYR A 210 -6.97 -9.59 -15.26
CA TYR A 210 -7.41 -8.26 -14.81
C TYR A 210 -8.67 -8.37 -13.94
N GLU A 211 -8.63 -7.77 -12.76
CA GLU A 211 -9.75 -7.69 -11.83
C GLU A 211 -10.13 -6.22 -11.56
N ALA A 212 -11.43 -5.94 -11.54
CA ALA A 212 -11.99 -4.65 -11.18
C ALA A 212 -13.02 -4.86 -10.09
N HIS A 213 -12.68 -4.42 -8.88
CA HIS A 213 -13.46 -4.58 -7.67
C HIS A 213 -14.39 -3.40 -7.51
N ASP A 214 -15.69 -3.62 -7.63
CA ASP A 214 -16.72 -2.64 -7.29
C ASP A 214 -16.83 -2.57 -5.76
N VAL A 215 -16.26 -1.50 -5.22
CA VAL A 215 -16.16 -1.25 -3.78
C VAL A 215 -17.20 -0.25 -3.27
N GLU A 216 -18.17 0.14 -4.10
CA GLU A 216 -19.27 1.04 -3.74
C GLU A 216 -19.94 0.66 -2.41
N PRO A 217 -20.22 -0.63 -2.10
CA PRO A 217 -20.86 -1.00 -0.84
C PRO A 217 -20.02 -0.70 0.42
N TRP A 218 -18.72 -0.46 0.27
CA TRP A 218 -17.79 -0.16 1.36
C TRP A 218 -17.22 1.27 1.28
N LEU A 219 -17.75 2.10 0.38
CA LEU A 219 -17.26 3.47 0.16
C LEU A 219 -17.29 4.31 1.43
N ASP A 220 -18.33 4.19 2.26
CA ASP A 220 -18.42 4.90 3.55
C ASP A 220 -17.26 4.56 4.50
N ARG A 221 -16.84 3.29 4.52
CA ARG A 221 -15.68 2.84 5.32
C ARG A 221 -14.38 3.39 4.74
N LYS A 222 -14.21 3.33 3.41
CA LYS A 222 -13.05 3.90 2.72
C LYS A 222 -12.94 5.39 3.00
N VAL A 223 -14.03 6.15 2.89
CA VAL A 223 -14.06 7.59 3.16
C VAL A 223 -13.74 7.90 4.63
N ALA A 224 -14.29 7.12 5.58
CA ALA A 224 -13.96 7.29 6.99
C ALA A 224 -12.47 7.01 7.29
N ALA A 225 -11.89 5.99 6.64
CA ALA A 225 -10.47 5.66 6.73
C ALA A 225 -9.59 6.76 6.11
N LEU A 226 -9.96 7.30 4.94
CA LEU A 226 -9.25 8.40 4.30
C LEU A 226 -9.17 9.62 5.22
N ARG A 227 -10.28 9.96 5.88
CA ARG A 227 -10.31 11.07 6.86
C ARG A 227 -9.43 10.85 8.09
N ALA A 228 -9.03 9.61 8.38
CA ALA A 228 -8.11 9.33 9.49
C ALA A 228 -6.68 9.77 9.15
N HIS A 229 -6.29 9.80 7.87
CA HIS A 229 -4.99 10.28 7.39
C HIS A 229 -4.94 11.80 7.26
N GLY A 230 -5.35 12.49 8.33
CA GLY A 230 -5.55 13.95 8.35
C GLY A 230 -4.27 14.77 8.25
N THR A 231 -3.09 14.17 8.43
CA THR A 231 -1.81 14.81 8.08
C THR A 231 -1.52 14.78 6.59
N GLN A 232 -1.97 13.76 5.85
CA GLN A 232 -1.53 13.51 4.47
C GLN A 232 -2.54 13.94 3.42
N LEU A 233 -3.84 13.93 3.73
CA LEU A 233 -4.88 14.30 2.78
C LEU A 233 -6.10 14.93 3.43
N VAL A 234 -6.91 15.59 2.60
CA VAL A 234 -8.24 16.09 2.97
C VAL A 234 -9.28 15.45 2.05
N VAL A 235 -10.36 14.93 2.62
CA VAL A 235 -11.54 14.51 1.83
C VAL A 235 -12.44 15.73 1.61
N ASP A 236 -12.63 16.12 0.34
CA ASP A 236 -13.44 17.25 -0.08
C ASP A 236 -14.48 16.81 -1.11
N GLY A 237 -15.73 16.64 -0.66
CA GLY A 237 -16.80 16.08 -1.48
C GLY A 237 -16.51 14.63 -1.86
N ASP A 238 -16.48 14.36 -3.16
CA ASP A 238 -16.13 13.05 -3.75
C ASP A 238 -14.63 12.92 -4.08
N ASP A 239 -13.79 13.89 -3.72
CA ASP A 239 -12.35 13.87 -3.99
C ASP A 239 -11.51 13.74 -2.70
N ILE A 240 -10.30 13.20 -2.85
CA ILE A 240 -9.18 13.47 -1.94
C ILE A 240 -8.32 14.60 -2.50
N VAL A 241 -7.78 15.42 -1.60
CA VAL A 241 -6.82 16.47 -1.89
C VAL A 241 -5.52 16.13 -1.16
N HIS A 242 -4.48 15.83 -1.93
CA HIS A 242 -3.14 15.49 -1.45
C HIS A 242 -2.41 16.73 -0.92
N VAL A 243 -1.29 16.55 -0.20
CA VAL A 243 -0.50 17.67 0.35
C VAL A 243 -0.10 18.71 -0.70
N GLY A 244 0.28 18.27 -1.90
CA GLY A 244 0.63 19.14 -3.02
C GLY A 244 -0.57 19.81 -3.72
N GLY A 245 -1.79 19.60 -3.22
CA GLY A 245 -3.04 20.15 -3.77
C GLY A 245 -3.61 19.37 -4.96
N GLN A 246 -2.98 18.28 -5.38
CA GLN A 246 -3.52 17.39 -6.40
C GLN A 246 -4.84 16.80 -5.92
N ARG A 247 -5.83 16.75 -6.83
CA ARG A 247 -7.14 16.17 -6.54
C ARG A 247 -7.28 14.84 -7.26
N GLU A 248 -7.81 13.85 -6.56
CA GLU A 248 -8.14 12.54 -7.10
C GLU A 248 -9.55 12.14 -6.63
N PRO A 249 -10.42 11.63 -7.50
CA PRO A 249 -11.71 11.11 -7.08
C PRO A 249 -11.57 9.94 -6.12
N VAL A 250 -12.41 9.87 -5.08
CA VAL A 250 -12.54 8.67 -4.26
C VAL A 250 -13.09 7.53 -5.13
N GLY A 251 -12.21 6.61 -5.51
CA GLY A 251 -12.53 5.52 -6.43
C GLY A 251 -13.58 4.55 -5.88
N ARG A 252 -14.61 4.29 -6.69
CA ARG A 252 -15.66 3.27 -6.47
C ARG A 252 -15.29 1.91 -7.05
N VAL A 253 -14.26 1.89 -7.89
CA VAL A 253 -13.69 0.69 -8.48
C VAL A 253 -12.19 0.73 -8.21
N GLU A 254 -11.66 -0.38 -7.69
CA GLU A 254 -10.22 -0.60 -7.51
C GLU A 254 -9.80 -1.73 -8.44
N ALA A 255 -8.71 -1.55 -9.17
CA ALA A 255 -8.32 -2.44 -10.26
C ALA A 255 -6.96 -3.07 -10.02
N PHE A 256 -6.82 -4.31 -10.47
CA PHE A 256 -5.64 -5.15 -10.25
C PHE A 256 -5.29 -5.92 -11.51
N ARG A 257 -3.99 -6.15 -11.73
CA ARG A 257 -3.47 -6.97 -12.81
C ARG A 257 -2.59 -8.09 -12.26
N LEU A 258 -2.93 -9.33 -12.59
CA LEU A 258 -2.06 -10.48 -12.38
C LEU A 258 -0.83 -10.35 -13.28
N LEU A 259 0.36 -10.37 -12.69
CA LEU A 259 1.62 -10.39 -13.44
C LEU A 259 2.11 -11.83 -13.61
N ASP A 260 2.50 -12.17 -14.83
CA ASP A 260 3.06 -13.48 -15.18
C ASP A 260 4.25 -13.81 -14.27
N PRO A 261 4.26 -14.94 -13.52
CA PRO A 261 5.39 -15.37 -12.68
C PRO A 261 6.77 -15.36 -13.35
N ALA A 262 6.84 -15.43 -14.68
CA ALA A 262 8.07 -15.45 -15.47
C ALA A 262 8.57 -14.06 -15.94
N ALA A 263 7.80 -12.99 -15.70
CA ALA A 263 8.14 -11.61 -16.07
C ALA A 263 8.78 -10.81 -14.93
#